data_AF-A0A533WKU4-F1
#
_entry.id   AF-A0A533WKU4-F1
#
_cell.length_a   1.000
_cell.length_b   1.000
_cell.length_c   1.000
_cell.angle_alpha   90.00
_cell.angle_beta   90.00
_cell.angle_gamma   90.00
#
_symmetry.space_group_name_H-M   'P 1'
#
loop_
_entity.id
_entity.type
_entity.pdbx_description
1 polymer ?
#
loop_
_entity_poly.entity_id
_entity_poly.type
_entity_poly.pdbx_seq_one_letter_code
_entity_poly.pdbx_strand_id
1 'polypeptide(L)'
;MRTKALRTGVWFASLSHEDRVLASLINRHIKIVKNTTLAVVIARIMGKLFYAMKHTSFLSKIAGIGRPIAQMYSEKAYSMGNMDALKWANDPNYIRYLGLMEYHSNSMNRLLVQNGVAQ
;
A
#
# COMPACT_ATOMS: atom_id res chain seq x y z
N MET A 1 8.07 -2.94 13.57
CA MET A 1 7.73 -1.62 12.99
C MET A 1 8.62 -1.27 11.80
N ARG A 2 9.93 -1.10 12.01
CA ARG A 2 10.91 -0.79 10.95
C ARG A 2 10.79 -1.72 9.72
N THR A 3 10.77 -3.04 9.92
CA THR A 3 10.64 -4.02 8.83
C THR A 3 9.38 -3.82 7.99
N LYS A 4 8.25 -3.51 8.62
CA LYS A 4 6.98 -3.27 7.92
C LYS A 4 7.05 -1.98 7.09
N ALA A 5 7.58 -0.90 7.67
CA ALA A 5 7.75 0.38 6.99
C ALA A 5 8.73 0.31 5.80
N LEU A 6 9.77 -0.51 5.91
CA LEU A 6 10.69 -0.79 4.80
C LEU A 6 9.99 -1.54 3.68
N ARG A 7 9.25 -2.61 4.01
CA ARG A 7 8.53 -3.43 3.03
C ARG A 7 7.43 -2.66 2.29
N THR A 8 6.83 -1.66 2.93
CA THR A 8 5.82 -0.79 2.29
C THR A 8 6.42 0.45 1.62
N GLY A 9 7.75 0.62 1.61
CA GLY A 9 8.43 1.81 1.07
C GLY A 9 8.21 3.10 1.87
N VAL A 10 7.34 3.06 2.88
CA VAL A 10 6.96 4.18 3.75
C VAL A 10 8.18 4.75 4.48
N TRP A 11 9.15 3.91 4.83
CA TRP A 11 10.37 4.32 5.52
C TRP A 11 11.13 5.43 4.79
N PHE A 12 11.16 5.39 3.45
CA PHE A 12 11.87 6.38 2.64
C PHE A 12 10.96 7.52 2.17
N ALA A 13 9.67 7.24 1.99
CA ALA A 13 8.71 8.23 1.51
C ALA A 13 8.24 9.21 2.60
N SER A 14 8.18 8.78 3.86
CA SER A 14 7.52 9.55 4.94
C SER A 14 8.46 10.15 5.99
N LEU A 15 9.70 9.66 6.10
CA LEU A 15 10.67 10.17 7.06
C LEU A 15 11.73 11.04 6.38
N SER A 16 12.08 12.15 7.02
CA SER A 16 13.25 12.93 6.63
C SER A 16 14.54 12.12 6.83
N HIS A 17 15.67 12.63 6.30
CA HIS A 17 16.97 12.01 6.56
C HIS A 17 17.28 11.98 8.07
N GLU A 18 17.03 13.09 8.75
CA GLU A 18 17.22 13.25 10.20
C GLU A 18 16.40 12.24 11.00
N ASP A 19 15.10 12.10 10.71
CA ASP A 19 14.21 11.15 11.39
C ASP A 19 14.73 9.70 11.26
N ARG A 20 15.28 9.34 10.09
CA ARG A 20 15.83 8.00 9.83
C ARG A 20 17.12 7.74 10.59
N VAL A 21 18.01 8.73 10.67
CA VAL A 21 19.25 8.66 11.45
C VAL A 21 18.92 8.57 12.94
N LEU A 22 17.99 9.39 13.43
CA LEU A 22 17.59 9.36 14.82
C LEU A 22 16.97 7.99 15.17
N ALA A 23 16.05 7.50 14.34
CA ALA A 23 15.39 6.21 14.55
C ALA A 23 16.38 5.03 14.48
N SER A 24 17.44 5.10 13.66
CA SER A 24 18.48 4.05 13.64
C SER A 24 19.34 4.08 14.90
N LEU A 25 19.73 5.27 15.37
CA LEU A 25 20.50 5.45 16.60
C LEU A 25 19.71 4.97 17.83
N ILE A 26 18.44 5.38 17.93
CA ILE A 26 17.53 4.95 18.99
C ILE A 26 17.42 3.42 19.01
N ASN A 27 17.14 2.81 17.86
CA ASN A 27 16.98 1.36 17.76
C ASN A 27 18.27 0.58 18.08
N ARG A 28 19.44 1.16 17.82
CA ARG A 28 20.73 0.50 18.05
C ARG A 28 21.21 0.62 19.49
N HIS A 29 20.99 1.77 20.13
CA HIS A 29 21.64 2.11 21.41
C HIS A 29 20.68 2.25 22.59
N ILE A 30 19.38 2.46 22.36
CA ILE A 30 18.44 2.84 23.41
C ILE A 30 17.46 1.70 23.63
N LYS A 31 17.67 0.95 24.73
CA LYS A 31 16.74 -0.12 25.16
C LYS A 31 15.61 0.40 26.03
N ILE A 32 15.87 1.44 26.84
CA ILE A 32 14.90 2.04 27.76
C ILE A 32 15.00 3.55 27.63
N VAL A 33 13.88 4.20 27.34
CA VAL A 33 13.79 5.65 27.22
C VAL A 33 13.46 6.24 28.59
N LYS A 34 14.44 6.88 29.23
CA LYS A 34 14.24 7.56 30.53
C LYS A 34 13.94 9.05 30.39
N ASN A 35 14.31 9.65 29.26
CA ASN A 35 14.15 11.07 28.99
C ASN A 35 12.82 11.33 28.27
N THR A 36 12.01 12.25 28.82
CA THR A 36 10.68 12.62 28.30
C THR A 36 10.75 13.28 26.93
N THR A 37 11.72 14.17 26.70
CA THR A 37 11.95 14.81 25.39
C THR A 37 12.24 13.76 24.32
N LEU A 38 13.08 12.77 24.63
CA LEU A 38 13.38 11.68 23.70
C LEU A 38 12.12 10.83 23.39
N ALA A 39 11.30 10.56 24.41
CA ALA A 39 10.03 9.86 24.21
C ALA A 39 9.08 10.62 23.27
N VAL A 40 8.98 11.95 23.40
CA VAL A 40 8.18 12.80 22.50
C VAL A 40 8.68 12.73 21.06
N VAL A 41 9.99 12.79 20.85
CA VAL A 41 10.57 12.69 19.50
C VAL A 41 10.29 11.31 18.88
N ILE A 42 10.45 10.24 19.65
CA ILE A 42 10.11 8.87 19.20
C ILE A 42 8.63 8.78 18.84
N ALA A 43 7.74 9.31 19.69
CA ALA A 43 6.30 9.31 19.44
C ALA A 43 5.94 10.04 18.14
N ARG A 44 6.60 11.17 17.85
CA ARG A 44 6.43 11.93 16.61
C ARG A 44 6.86 11.13 15.37
N ILE A 45 8.03 10.48 15.41
CA ILE A 45 8.49 9.62 14.31
C ILE A 45 7.53 8.46 14.09
N MET A 46 7.08 7.83 15.18
CA MET A 46 6.11 6.74 15.15
C MET A 46 4.76 7.20 14.57
N GLY A 47 4.30 8.41 14.92
CA GLY A 47 3.10 9.02 14.37
C GLY A 47 3.17 9.19 12.85
N LYS A 48 4.30 9.72 12.33
CA LYS A 48 4.54 9.82 10.88
C LYS A 48 4.45 8.46 10.19
N LEU A 49 5.09 7.43 10.78
CA LEU A 49 5.03 6.06 10.26
C LEU A 49 3.63 5.48 10.28
N PHE A 50 2.89 5.63 11.38
CA PHE A 50 1.53 5.12 11.49
C PHE A 50 0.60 5.77 10.46
N TYR A 51 0.67 7.09 10.33
CA TYR A 51 -0.10 7.84 9.36
C TYR A 51 0.21 7.37 7.94
N ALA A 52 1.49 7.36 7.56
CA ALA A 52 1.90 6.95 6.23
C ALA A 52 1.61 5.48 5.94
N MET A 53 1.72 4.57 6.91
CA MET A 53 1.32 3.16 6.72
C MET A 53 -0.20 3.00 6.56
N LYS A 54 -1.01 3.84 7.20
CA LYS A 54 -2.48 3.83 7.06
C LYS A 54 -2.90 4.33 5.68
N HIS A 55 -2.25 5.39 5.18
CA HIS A 55 -2.58 6.03 3.90
C HIS A 55 -1.91 5.36 2.69
N THR A 56 -0.74 4.72 2.86
CA THR A 56 -0.01 3.99 1.82
C THR A 56 -0.30 2.48 1.86
N SER A 57 -1.49 2.08 2.32
CA SER A 57 -1.89 0.68 2.27
C SER A 57 -1.96 0.25 0.80
N PHE A 58 -0.99 -0.57 0.38
CA PHE A 58 -0.99 -1.22 -0.94
C PHE A 58 -2.35 -1.85 -1.26
N LEU A 59 -3.01 -2.42 -0.24
CA LEU A 59 -4.35 -2.99 -0.34
C LEU A 59 -5.43 -1.96 -0.71
N SER A 60 -5.32 -0.73 -0.21
CA SER A 60 -6.24 0.36 -0.59
C SER A 60 -6.00 0.82 -2.02
N LYS A 61 -4.73 0.86 -2.46
CA LYS A 61 -4.37 1.21 -3.84
C LYS A 61 -4.91 0.18 -4.84
N ILE A 62 -4.66 -1.12 -4.60
CA ILE A 62 -5.21 -2.18 -5.48
C ILE A 62 -6.74 -2.23 -5.39
N ALA A 63 -7.34 -1.98 -4.23
CA ALA A 63 -8.80 -1.94 -4.12
C ALA A 63 -9.42 -0.77 -4.90
N GLY A 64 -8.72 0.38 -4.96
CA GLY A 64 -9.12 1.51 -5.80
C GLY A 64 -9.10 1.18 -7.30
N ILE A 65 -8.10 0.41 -7.76
CA ILE A 65 -8.01 -0.06 -9.15
C ILE A 65 -9.06 -1.14 -9.43
N GLY A 66 -9.22 -2.09 -8.52
CA GLY A 66 -10.06 -3.26 -8.72
C GLY A 66 -11.55 -3.01 -8.58
N ARG A 67 -11.99 -2.00 -7.81
CA ARG A 67 -13.41 -1.69 -7.61
C ARG A 67 -14.16 -1.39 -8.92
N PRO A 68 -13.71 -0.48 -9.80
CA PRO A 68 -14.40 -0.23 -11.07
C PRO A 68 -14.41 -1.46 -11.99
N ILE A 69 -13.32 -2.25 -11.99
CA ILE A 69 -13.22 -3.48 -12.81
C ILE A 69 -14.20 -4.55 -12.29
N ALA A 70 -14.24 -4.75 -10.98
CA ALA A 70 -15.16 -5.68 -10.33
C ALA A 70 -16.61 -5.32 -10.62
N GLN A 71 -16.95 -4.04 -10.58
CA GLN A 71 -18.29 -3.55 -10.92
C GLN A 71 -18.64 -3.86 -12.38
N MET A 72 -17.76 -3.49 -13.33
CA MET A 72 -17.97 -3.73 -14.76
C MET A 72 -18.17 -5.22 -15.08
N TYR A 73 -17.35 -6.10 -14.51
CA TYR A 73 -17.49 -7.55 -14.71
C TYR A 73 -18.73 -8.14 -14.06
N SER A 74 -19.10 -7.65 -12.88
CA SER A 74 -20.31 -8.07 -12.17
C SER A 74 -21.57 -7.68 -12.93
N GLU A 75 -21.64 -6.46 -13.45
CA GLU A 75 -22.75 -5.96 -14.27
C GLU A 75 -22.88 -6.74 -15.58
N LYS A 76 -21.73 -7.05 -16.23
CA LYS A 76 -21.73 -7.84 -17.45
C LYS A 76 -22.25 -9.27 -17.21
N ALA A 77 -21.78 -9.92 -16.16
CA ALA A 77 -22.24 -11.27 -15.80
C ALA A 77 -23.72 -11.29 -15.38
N TYR A 78 -24.20 -10.23 -14.72
CA TYR A 78 -25.63 -10.05 -14.43
C TYR A 78 -26.46 -9.96 -15.72
N SER A 79 -26.02 -9.16 -16.69
CA SER A 79 -26.69 -9.05 -18.01
C SER A 79 -26.75 -10.37 -18.79
N MET A 80 -25.84 -11.31 -18.49
CA MET A 80 -25.78 -12.64 -19.09
C MET A 80 -26.64 -13.68 -18.33
N GLY A 81 -27.42 -13.25 -17.33
CA GLY A 81 -28.35 -14.10 -16.58
C GLY A 81 -27.81 -14.61 -15.23
N ASN A 82 -26.61 -14.23 -14.82
CA ASN A 82 -26.10 -14.58 -13.49
C ASN A 82 -26.52 -13.53 -12.45
N MET A 83 -27.67 -13.79 -11.80
CA MET A 83 -28.27 -12.88 -10.82
C MET A 83 -27.37 -12.63 -9.59
N ASP A 84 -26.51 -13.59 -9.23
CA ASP A 84 -25.61 -13.47 -8.08
C ASP A 84 -24.36 -12.64 -8.37
N ALA A 85 -24.06 -12.35 -9.63
CA ALA A 85 -22.83 -11.64 -10.03
C ALA A 85 -22.70 -10.25 -9.38
N LEU A 86 -23.80 -9.56 -9.11
CA LEU A 86 -23.79 -8.25 -8.43
C LEU A 86 -23.18 -8.32 -7.02
N LYS A 87 -23.20 -9.48 -6.35
CA LYS A 87 -22.56 -9.67 -5.05
C LYS A 87 -21.03 -9.60 -5.15
N TRP A 88 -20.45 -9.98 -6.29
CA TRP A 88 -19.00 -10.01 -6.50
C TRP A 88 -18.39 -8.60 -6.44
N ALA A 89 -19.10 -7.59 -6.95
CA ALA A 89 -18.70 -6.18 -6.87
C ALA A 89 -18.52 -5.67 -5.43
N ASN A 90 -19.15 -6.34 -4.45
CA ASN A 90 -19.06 -6.00 -3.04
C ASN A 90 -18.06 -6.87 -2.26
N ASP A 91 -17.51 -7.93 -2.86
CA ASP A 91 -16.52 -8.80 -2.20
C ASP A 91 -15.13 -8.11 -2.19
N PRO A 92 -14.59 -7.77 -1.01
CA PRO A 92 -13.27 -7.14 -0.90
C PRO A 92 -12.13 -7.99 -1.47
N ASN A 93 -12.24 -9.32 -1.42
CA ASN A 93 -11.20 -10.21 -1.94
C ASN A 93 -11.21 -10.23 -3.47
N TYR A 94 -12.40 -10.30 -4.07
CA TYR A 94 -12.56 -10.20 -5.52
C TYR A 94 -12.02 -8.88 -6.08
N ILE A 95 -12.41 -7.77 -5.44
CA ILE A 95 -11.92 -6.43 -5.78
C ILE A 95 -10.38 -6.35 -5.70
N ARG A 96 -9.77 -6.85 -4.62
CA ARG A 96 -8.31 -6.81 -4.46
C ARG A 96 -7.60 -7.71 -5.46
N TYR A 97 -8.17 -8.88 -5.77
CA TYR A 97 -7.62 -9.82 -6.75
C TYR A 97 -7.54 -9.17 -8.14
N LEU A 98 -8.65 -8.60 -8.63
CA LEU A 98 -8.68 -7.91 -9.92
C LEU A 98 -7.74 -6.70 -9.94
N GLY A 99 -7.72 -5.92 -8.85
CA GLY A 99 -6.80 -4.80 -8.71
C GLY A 99 -5.32 -5.21 -8.75
N LEU A 100 -4.98 -6.38 -8.20
CA LEU A 100 -3.62 -6.93 -8.23
C LEU A 100 -3.23 -7.40 -9.64
N MET A 101 -4.13 -8.08 -10.34
CA MET A 101 -3.91 -8.55 -11.71
C MET A 101 -3.67 -7.35 -12.65
N GLU A 102 -4.51 -6.33 -12.55
CA GLU A 102 -4.39 -5.13 -13.39
C GLU A 102 -3.13 -4.31 -13.06
N TYR A 103 -2.74 -4.25 -11.78
CA TYR A 103 -1.50 -3.62 -11.35
C TYR A 103 -0.27 -4.33 -11.94
N HIS A 104 -0.27 -5.67 -11.96
CA HIS A 104 0.80 -6.45 -12.56
C HIS A 104 0.85 -6.26 -14.08
N SER A 105 -0.30 -6.33 -14.76
CA SER A 105 -0.43 -6.13 -16.20
C SER A 105 0.11 -4.76 -16.65
N ASN A 106 -0.33 -3.69 -15.99
CA ASN A 106 0.16 -2.33 -16.28
C ASN A 106 1.64 -2.15 -15.98
N SER A 107 2.16 -2.80 -14.93
CA SER A 107 3.60 -2.79 -14.65
C SER A 107 4.38 -3.47 -15.77
N MET A 108 3.90 -4.61 -16.27
CA MET A 108 4.54 -5.37 -17.34
C MET A 108 4.49 -4.59 -18.67
N ASN A 109 3.33 -4.06 -19.05
CA ASN A 109 3.19 -3.23 -20.25
C ASN A 109 4.11 -2.01 -20.21
N ARG A 110 4.26 -1.36 -19.05
CA ARG A 110 5.17 -0.22 -18.90
C ARG A 110 6.64 -0.60 -19.11
N LEU A 111 7.04 -1.80 -18.69
CA LEU A 111 8.39 -2.33 -18.92
C LEU A 111 8.60 -2.71 -20.40
N LEU A 112 7.59 -3.28 -21.05
CA LEU A 112 7.66 -3.64 -22.48
C LEU A 112 7.76 -2.38 -23.37
N VAL A 113 7.00 -1.33 -23.04
CA VAL A 113 7.07 -0.03 -23.72
C VAL A 113 8.41 0.66 -23.48
N GLN A 114 8.95 0.64 -22.25
CA GLN A 114 10.29 1.20 -21.97
C GLN A 114 11.42 0.48 -22.70
N ASN A 115 11.28 -0.82 -22.95
CA ASN A 115 12.26 -1.62 -23.69
C ASN A 115 12.03 -1.58 -25.22
N GLY A 116 11.09 -0.77 -25.71
CA GLY A 116 10.82 -0.60 -27.14
C GLY A 116 10.21 -1.82 -27.84
N VAL A 117 9.63 -2.76 -27.08
CA VAL A 117 9.15 -4.05 -27.60
C VAL A 117 7.65 -4.01 -27.95
N ALA A 118 6.91 -3.01 -27.44
CA ALA A 118 5.52 -2.75 -27.80
C ALA A 118 5.38 -1.32 -28.34
N GLN A 119 4.88 -1.20 -29.57
CA GLN A 119 4.53 0.06 -30.24
C GLN A 119 3.14 0.53 -29.84
#